data_AF-A0A353C171-F1
#
_entry.id   AF-A0A353C171-F1
#
_cell.length_a   1.000
_cell.length_b   1.000
_cell.length_c   1.000
_cell.angle_alpha   90.00
_cell.angle_beta   90.00
_cell.angle_gamma   90.00
#
_symmetry.space_group_name_H-M   'P 1'
#
loop_
_entity.id
_entity.type
_entity.pdbx_description
1 polymer ?
#
loop_
_entity_poly.entity_id
_entity_poly.type
_entity_poly.pdbx_seq_one_letter_code
_entity_poly.pdbx_strand_id
1 'polypeptide(L)'
;MSSKCSVLQDIANVSQNVDSFLSTPAALTPTTAAALINQILLLQGAVRDLPINAIRKTDILNRLNQAITLLQGVIGLTNIETILSVSQILQTVALKVENLCLPCSQGITIVHPSNTFSTICNCC
;
A
#
# COMPACT_ATOMS: atom_id res chain seq x y z
N MET A 1 14.94 -10.43 -3.46
CA MET A 1 14.49 -10.17 -2.07
C MET A 1 13.87 -8.80 -2.04
N SER A 2 12.61 -8.69 -1.61
CA SER A 2 11.92 -7.41 -1.48
C SER A 2 12.55 -6.58 -0.36
N SER A 3 13.03 -5.38 -0.69
CA SER A 3 13.59 -4.45 0.30
C SER A 3 12.49 -3.56 0.88
N LYS A 4 12.72 -2.99 2.07
CA LYS A 4 11.83 -2.00 2.69
C LYS A 4 11.45 -0.89 1.71
N CYS A 5 12.42 -0.37 0.98
CA CYS A 5 12.23 0.72 0.02
C CYS A 5 11.40 0.28 -1.19
N SER A 6 11.59 -0.95 -1.68
CA SER A 6 10.76 -1.50 -2.76
C SER A 6 9.30 -1.57 -2.33
N VAL A 7 9.02 -2.09 -1.13
CA VAL A 7 7.63 -2.18 -0.62
C VAL A 7 7.02 -0.79 -0.43
N LEU A 8 7.76 0.18 0.09
CA LEU A 8 7.28 1.55 0.21
C LEU A 8 7.03 2.21 -1.15
N GLN A 9 7.88 1.95 -2.15
CA GLN A 9 7.68 2.44 -3.52
C GLN A 9 6.42 1.85 -4.14
N ASP A 10 6.22 0.54 -3.97
CA ASP A 10 5.03 -0.16 -4.47
C ASP A 10 3.76 0.41 -3.80
N ILE A 11 3.79 0.66 -2.49
CA ILE A 11 2.67 1.28 -1.77
C ILE A 11 2.40 2.69 -2.29
N ALA A 12 3.44 3.49 -2.55
CA ALA A 12 3.28 4.84 -3.09
C ALA A 12 2.63 4.82 -4.48
N ASN A 13 3.07 3.90 -5.36
CA ASN A 13 2.50 3.74 -6.70
C ASN A 13 1.01 3.35 -6.65
N VAL A 14 0.64 2.39 -5.79
CA VAL A 14 -0.76 1.98 -5.62
C VAL A 14 -1.58 3.11 -4.99
N SER A 15 -1.04 3.83 -4.01
CA SER A 15 -1.73 4.97 -3.38
C SER A 15 -2.03 6.07 -4.40
N GLN A 16 -1.07 6.43 -5.25
CA GLN A 16 -1.28 7.40 -6.33
C GLN A 16 -2.35 6.94 -7.32
N ASN A 17 -2.35 5.65 -7.68
CA ASN A 17 -3.39 5.09 -8.55
C ASN A 17 -4.78 5.20 -7.90
N VAL A 18 -4.91 4.89 -6.60
CA VAL A 18 -6.17 5.03 -5.85
C VAL A 18 -6.60 6.49 -5.76
N ASP A 19 -5.68 7.39 -5.39
CA ASP A 19 -5.97 8.81 -5.22
C ASP A 19 -6.34 9.50 -6.55
N SER A 20 -5.89 8.97 -7.68
CA SER A 20 -6.28 9.49 -9.00
C SER A 20 -7.81 9.46 -9.21
N PHE A 21 -8.50 8.46 -8.62
CA PHE A 21 -9.95 8.33 -8.69
C PHE A 21 -10.70 9.35 -7.81
N LEU A 22 -10.03 10.07 -6.89
CA LEU A 22 -10.68 11.13 -6.12
C LEU A 22 -11.19 12.26 -7.01
N SER A 23 -10.51 12.52 -8.13
CA SER A 23 -10.93 13.50 -9.13
C SER A 23 -12.14 13.05 -9.94
N THR A 24 -12.30 11.74 -10.13
CA THR A 24 -13.36 11.11 -10.96
C THR A 24 -13.86 9.81 -10.33
N PRO A 25 -14.63 9.87 -9.22
CA PRO A 25 -15.02 8.66 -8.47
C PRO A 25 -15.88 7.66 -9.26
N ALA A 26 -16.59 8.13 -10.29
CA ALA A 26 -17.38 7.30 -11.19
C ALA A 26 -16.51 6.39 -12.10
N ALA A 27 -15.22 6.72 -12.27
CA ALA A 27 -14.28 5.89 -13.03
C ALA A 27 -13.84 4.64 -12.25
N LEU A 28 -14.16 4.54 -10.95
CA LEU A 28 -14.00 3.32 -10.17
C LEU A 28 -15.07 2.29 -10.56
N THR A 29 -14.84 1.63 -11.69
CA THR A 29 -15.62 0.50 -12.20
C THR A 29 -15.17 -0.83 -11.57
N PRO A 30 -15.96 -1.91 -11.67
CA PRO A 30 -15.53 -3.24 -11.22
C PRO A 30 -14.22 -3.70 -11.86
N THR A 31 -13.95 -3.35 -13.12
CA THR A 31 -12.71 -3.71 -13.82
C THR A 31 -11.50 -2.98 -13.24
N THR A 32 -11.62 -1.68 -12.98
CA THR A 32 -10.55 -0.90 -12.33
C THR A 32 -10.35 -1.32 -10.88
N ALA A 33 -11.42 -1.66 -10.16
CA ALA A 33 -11.34 -2.21 -8.82
C ALA A 33 -10.59 -3.55 -8.81
N ALA A 34 -10.85 -4.45 -9.76
CA ALA A 34 -10.11 -5.71 -9.92
C ALA A 34 -8.61 -5.48 -10.20
N ALA A 35 -8.27 -4.47 -11.01
CA ALA A 35 -6.88 -4.10 -11.25
C ALA A 35 -6.18 -3.61 -9.97
N LEU A 36 -6.84 -2.75 -9.18
CA LEU A 36 -6.33 -2.29 -7.88
C LEU A 36 -6.19 -3.43 -6.88
N ILE A 37 -7.15 -4.36 -6.84
CA ILE A 37 -7.07 -5.58 -6.01
C ILE A 37 -5.83 -6.40 -6.37
N ASN A 38 -5.56 -6.61 -7.66
CA ASN A 38 -4.36 -7.33 -8.11
C ASN A 38 -3.07 -6.63 -7.67
N GLN A 39 -3.00 -5.29 -7.75
CA GLN A 39 -1.86 -4.53 -7.24
C GLN A 39 -1.68 -4.70 -5.72
N ILE A 40 -2.77 -4.69 -4.95
CA ILE A 40 -2.73 -4.91 -3.50
C ILE A 40 -2.33 -6.36 -3.14
N LEU A 41 -2.72 -7.35 -3.96
CA LEU A 41 -2.27 -8.74 -3.80
C LEU A 41 -0.76 -8.89 -4.04
N LEU A 42 -0.21 -8.18 -5.03
CA LEU A 42 1.25 -8.13 -5.25
C LEU A 42 1.96 -7.50 -4.05
N LEU A 43 1.42 -6.42 -3.49
CA LEU A 43 1.90 -5.82 -2.24
C LEU A 43 1.89 -6.80 -1.07
N GLN A 44 0.83 -7.60 -0.91
CA GLN A 44 0.78 -8.66 0.10
C GLN A 44 1.91 -9.68 -0.09
N GLY A 45 2.19 -10.07 -1.34
CA GLY A 45 3.34 -10.92 -1.68
C GLY A 45 4.66 -10.30 -1.22
N ALA A 46 4.90 -9.05 -1.58
CA ALA A 46 6.13 -8.34 -1.22
C ALA A 46 6.29 -8.19 0.31
N VAL A 47 5.20 -7.93 1.04
CA VAL A 47 5.19 -7.87 2.52
C VAL A 47 5.45 -9.24 3.15
N ARG A 48 4.97 -10.34 2.53
CA ARG A 48 5.26 -11.71 3.01
C ARG A 48 6.75 -12.03 2.94
N ASP A 49 7.44 -11.51 1.94
CA ASP A 49 8.89 -11.69 1.76
C ASP A 49 9.75 -10.81 2.68
N LEU A 50 9.17 -9.83 3.37
CA LEU A 50 9.92 -9.00 4.32
C LEU A 50 10.37 -9.82 5.55
N PRO A 51 11.62 -9.66 6.01
CA PRO A 51 12.13 -10.30 7.22
C PRO A 51 11.66 -9.55 8.49
N ILE A 52 10.34 -9.44 8.67
CA ILE A 52 9.70 -8.90 9.86
C ILE A 52 9.06 -9.99 10.71
N ASN A 53 8.83 -9.69 11.99
CA ASN A 53 8.13 -10.59 12.89
C ASN A 53 6.70 -10.89 12.40
N ALA A 54 6.20 -12.07 12.77
CA ALA A 54 4.91 -12.58 12.29
C ALA A 54 3.74 -11.67 12.69
N ILE A 55 3.77 -11.06 13.88
CA ILE A 55 2.69 -10.20 14.38
C ILE A 55 2.53 -8.95 13.50
N ARG A 56 3.64 -8.23 13.21
CA ARG A 56 3.63 -7.04 12.35
C ARG A 56 3.26 -7.40 10.92
N LYS A 57 3.74 -8.53 10.43
CA LYS A 57 3.38 -9.05 9.10
C LYS A 57 1.87 -9.27 8.99
N THR A 58 1.28 -9.97 9.95
CA THR A 58 -0.16 -10.24 9.98
C THR A 58 -0.98 -8.96 10.09
N ASP A 59 -0.60 -7.99 10.91
CA ASP A 59 -1.30 -6.69 10.99
C ASP A 59 -1.29 -5.95 9.63
N ILE A 60 -0.15 -5.90 8.95
CA ILE A 60 -0.06 -5.29 7.62
C ILE A 60 -0.92 -6.05 6.60
N LEU A 61 -0.81 -7.38 6.56
CA LEU A 61 -1.57 -8.21 5.62
C LEU A 61 -3.09 -8.10 5.86
N ASN A 62 -3.52 -8.04 7.12
CA ASN A 62 -4.93 -7.86 7.47
C ASN A 62 -5.45 -6.50 6.98
N ARG A 63 -4.66 -5.43 7.10
CA ARG A 63 -5.02 -4.10 6.57
C ARG A 63 -5.11 -4.11 5.05
N LEU A 64 -4.14 -4.71 4.36
CA LEU A 64 -4.22 -4.88 2.91
C LEU A 64 -5.46 -5.70 2.49
N ASN A 65 -5.84 -6.72 3.28
CA ASN A 65 -7.05 -7.49 3.03
C ASN A 65 -8.34 -6.67 3.25
N GLN A 66 -8.35 -5.77 4.23
CA GLN A 66 -9.46 -4.82 4.42
C GLN A 66 -9.62 -3.93 3.18
N ALA A 67 -8.52 -3.41 2.63
CA ALA A 67 -8.57 -2.63 1.39
C ALA A 67 -9.15 -3.43 0.20
N ILE A 68 -8.77 -4.71 0.05
CA ILE A 68 -9.34 -5.60 -0.97
C ILE A 68 -10.85 -5.77 -0.75
N THR A 69 -11.27 -6.03 0.49
CA THR A 69 -12.69 -6.23 0.85
C THR A 69 -13.53 -5.01 0.52
N LEU A 70 -12.99 -3.80 0.75
CA LEU A 70 -13.62 -2.54 0.39
C LEU A 70 -13.77 -2.40 -1.14
N LEU A 71 -12.71 -2.67 -1.89
CA LEU A 71 -12.73 -2.62 -3.36
C LEU A 71 -13.64 -3.67 -4.00
N GLN A 72 -13.86 -4.81 -3.32
CA GLN A 72 -14.81 -5.83 -3.75
C GLN A 72 -16.28 -5.41 -3.55
N GLY A 73 -16.54 -4.30 -2.83
CA GLY A 73 -17.89 -3.81 -2.58
C GLY A 73 -18.70 -4.67 -1.61
N VAL A 74 -18.03 -5.48 -0.77
CA VAL A 74 -18.69 -6.32 0.25
C VAL A 74 -19.38 -5.45 1.31
N ILE A 75 -18.82 -4.26 1.55
CA ILE A 75 -19.34 -3.26 2.46
C ILE A 75 -19.96 -2.19 1.56
N GLY A 76 -21.27 -1.99 1.62
CA GLY A 76 -22.06 -1.14 0.71
C GLY A 76 -21.76 0.36 0.82
N LEU A 77 -20.52 0.75 0.55
CA LEU A 77 -19.99 2.10 0.57
C LEU A 77 -20.13 2.73 -0.80
N THR A 78 -20.24 4.05 -0.84
CA THR A 78 -20.13 4.81 -2.09
C THR A 78 -18.69 4.71 -2.64
N ASN A 79 -18.51 4.98 -3.94
CA ASN A 79 -17.17 4.97 -4.55
C ASN A 79 -16.21 5.92 -3.84
N ILE A 80 -16.66 7.11 -3.44
CA ILE A 80 -15.84 8.10 -2.73
C ILE A 80 -15.39 7.55 -1.37
N GLU A 81 -16.31 7.00 -0.59
CA GLU A 81 -16.00 6.42 0.73
C GLU A 81 -15.04 5.23 0.59
N THR A 82 -15.22 4.41 -0.44
CA THR A 82 -14.32 3.29 -0.77
C THR A 82 -12.92 3.82 -1.07
N ILE A 83 -12.78 4.80 -1.95
CA ILE A 83 -11.48 5.38 -2.34
C ILE A 83 -10.77 5.99 -1.12
N LEU A 84 -11.47 6.80 -0.33
CA LEU A 84 -10.90 7.43 0.87
C LEU A 84 -10.48 6.37 1.90
N SER A 85 -11.31 5.36 2.13
CA SER A 85 -10.99 4.28 3.07
C SER A 85 -9.77 3.46 2.63
N VAL A 86 -9.70 3.12 1.34
CA VAL A 86 -8.55 2.40 0.76
C VAL A 86 -7.28 3.24 0.85
N SER A 87 -7.34 4.54 0.52
CA SER A 87 -6.21 5.46 0.64
C SER A 87 -5.71 5.57 2.08
N GLN A 88 -6.62 5.73 3.06
CA GLN A 88 -6.28 5.77 4.49
C GLN A 88 -5.60 4.47 4.97
N ILE A 89 -6.07 3.32 4.50
CA ILE A 89 -5.47 2.02 4.81
C ILE A 89 -4.05 1.94 4.24
N LEU A 90 -3.86 2.31 2.97
CA LEU A 90 -2.55 2.30 2.32
C LEU A 90 -1.56 3.25 3.02
N GLN A 91 -1.99 4.45 3.41
CA GLN A 91 -1.20 5.38 4.21
C GLN A 91 -0.79 4.76 5.55
N THR A 92 -1.73 4.10 6.24
CA THR A 92 -1.43 3.43 7.52
C THR A 92 -0.45 2.28 7.34
N VAL A 93 -0.55 1.52 6.25
CA VAL A 93 0.39 0.46 5.90
C VAL A 93 1.76 1.03 5.59
N ALA A 94 1.85 2.11 4.80
CA ALA A 94 3.10 2.81 4.51
C ALA A 94 3.82 3.23 5.80
N LEU A 95 3.12 3.91 6.70
CA LEU A 95 3.67 4.33 8.00
C LEU A 95 4.14 3.15 8.84
N LYS A 96 3.40 2.04 8.84
CA LYS A 96 3.81 0.83 9.56
C LYS A 96 5.05 0.20 8.97
N VAL A 97 5.18 0.17 7.65
CA VAL A 97 6.36 -0.34 6.94
C VAL A 97 7.56 0.58 7.15
N GLU A 98 7.36 1.89 7.09
CA GLU A 98 8.38 2.91 7.32
C GLU A 98 8.96 2.83 8.74
N ASN A 99 8.12 2.58 9.74
CA ASN A 99 8.54 2.41 11.13
C ASN A 99 9.17 1.03 11.44
N LEU A 100 9.39 0.17 10.44
CA LEU A 100 10.12 -1.08 10.63
C LEU A 100 11.64 -0.84 10.66
N CYS A 101 12.29 -1.25 11.75
CA CYS A 101 13.72 -1.53 11.75
C CYS A 101 13.93 -2.89 11.09
N LEU A 102 14.31 -2.88 9.82
CA LEU A 102 14.69 -4.06 9.06
C LEU A 102 16.23 -4.17 9.04
N PRO A 103 16.82 -5.38 9.14
CA PRO A 103 18.25 -5.53 8.94
C PRO A 103 18.59 -5.14 7.50
N CYS A 104 19.36 -4.06 7.31
CA CYS A 104 19.72 -3.59 5.99
C CYS A 104 20.84 -4.44 5.39
N SER A 105 20.67 -4.86 4.13
CA SER A 105 21.81 -5.11 3.26
C SER A 105 22.38 -3.75 2.85
N GLN A 106 23.67 -3.52 3.11
CA GLN A 106 24.42 -2.31 2.75
C GLN A 106 24.02 -1.77 1.36
N GLY A 107 23.49 -0.54 1.30
CA GLY A 107 23.08 0.12 0.06
C GLY A 107 22.08 1.25 0.31
N ILE A 108 22.46 2.48 -0.05
CA ILE A 108 21.60 3.66 0.04
C ILE A 108 20.70 3.70 -1.21
N THR A 109 19.38 3.57 -1.04
CA THR A 109 18.42 3.84 -2.10
C THR A 109 17.69 5.15 -1.78
N ILE A 110 18.15 6.25 -2.37
CA ILE A 110 17.46 7.56 -2.27
C ILE A 110 16.23 7.49 -3.16
N VAL A 111 15.04 7.41 -2.56
CA VAL A 111 13.76 7.55 -3.26
C VAL A 111 13.39 9.03 -3.23
N HIS A 112 13.21 9.65 -4.40
CA HIS A 112 12.78 11.05 -4.49
C HIS A 112 11.30 11.18 -4.05
N PRO A 113 10.95 12.23 -3.29
CA PRO A 113 9.59 12.43 -2.80
C PRO A 113 8.66 12.84 -3.95
N SER A 114 7.65 12.01 -4.21
CA SER A 114 6.52 12.36 -5.08
C SER A 114 5.42 12.96 -4.22
N ASN A 115 5.37 14.30 -4.17
CA ASN A 115 4.36 15.29 -3.71
C ASN A 115 3.32 15.01 -2.59
N THR A 116 3.10 13.79 -2.12
CA THR A 116 2.23 13.47 -0.97
C THR A 116 2.83 12.46 0.00
N PHE A 117 3.88 11.72 -0.39
CA PHE A 117 4.61 10.80 0.47
C PHE A 117 6.10 11.16 0.49
N SER A 118 6.60 11.56 1.66
CA SER A 118 8.04 11.69 1.91
C SER A 118 8.62 10.32 2.26
N THR A 119 8.83 9.47 1.27
CA THR A 119 9.40 8.13 1.47
C THR A 119 10.93 8.22 1.59
N ILE A 120 11.45 8.75 2.70
CA ILE A 120 12.89 8.68 2.98
C ILE A 120 13.18 7.26 3.50
N CYS A 121 13.68 6.41 2.62
CA CYS A 121 14.14 5.08 3.00
C CYS A 121 15.57 5.16 3.54
N ASN A 122 15.74 5.48 4.82
CA ASN A 122 17.03 5.34 5.49
C ASN A 122 17.28 3.85 5.78
N CYS A 123 18.06 3.21 4.91
CA CYS A 123 18.70 1.94 5.22
C CYS A 123 19.87 2.21 6.19
N CYS A 124 19.75 1.79 7.46
CA CYS A 124 20.86 1.71 8.42
C CYS A 124 21.48 0.32 8.42
#